data_AF-R9MT38-F1
#
_entry.id   AF-R9MT38-F1
#
_cell.length_a   1.000
_cell.length_b   1.000
_cell.length_c   1.000
_cell.angle_alpha   90.00
_cell.angle_beta   90.00
_cell.angle_gamma   90.00
#
_symmetry.space_group_name_H-M   'P 1'
#
loop_
_entity.id
_entity.type
_entity.pdbx_description
1 polymer ?
#
loop_
_entity_poly.entity_id
_entity_poly.type
_entity_poly.pdbx_seq_one_letter_code
_entity_poly.pdbx_strand_id
1 'polypeptide(L)'
;MLLTELKDLKSKQRWDLFWTIFWVVIFAGSIYAKSHDLKNIPDWLCIIGIIVSLLGLMVKSNDISKRKKNQEYYFLLSVIDDDIFLDEIKGLNLEEKALKQLTKKQAELEKYHSLNLTHTKSIFVIGVIIIFIGIIIIGVTIISAFLNEGTVEIIVIASGFIGGLLVDSIGAIFILMYSKTIEAANEYQASMAETANTYLGNVLVSQIKNEVLREETLASMAQELVVREKRDIKQE
;
A
#
# COMPACT_ATOMS: atom_id res chain seq x y z
N MET A 1 -3.66 9.44 -20.30
CA MET A 1 -2.64 8.43 -20.65
C MET A 1 -1.97 7.86 -19.39
N LEU A 2 -1.32 8.68 -18.56
CA LEU A 2 -0.69 8.25 -17.29
C LEU A 2 -1.65 7.61 -16.26
N LEU A 3 -2.87 8.14 -16.10
CA LEU A 3 -3.87 7.55 -15.19
C LEU A 3 -4.33 6.16 -15.65
N THR A 4 -4.34 5.90 -16.95
CA THR A 4 -4.72 4.61 -17.54
C THR A 4 -3.61 3.58 -17.32
N GLU A 5 -2.34 3.97 -17.48
CA GLU A 5 -1.18 3.12 -17.19
C GLU A 5 -1.06 2.80 -15.69
N LEU A 6 -1.33 3.76 -14.81
CA LEU A 6 -1.33 3.53 -13.35
C LEU A 6 -2.41 2.53 -12.94
N LYS A 7 -3.60 2.62 -13.54
CA LYS A 7 -4.69 1.67 -13.31
C LYS A 7 -4.33 0.27 -13.81
N ASP A 8 -3.66 0.19 -14.96
CA ASP A 8 -3.21 -1.06 -15.56
C ASP A 8 -2.12 -1.75 -14.71
N LEU A 9 -1.11 -0.99 -14.28
CA LEU A 9 -0.04 -1.46 -13.39
C LEU A 9 -0.57 -1.99 -12.05
N LYS A 10 -1.59 -1.31 -11.49
CA LYS A 10 -2.20 -1.73 -10.24
C LYS A 10 -3.05 -3.00 -10.39
N SER A 11 -3.77 -3.12 -11.50
CA SER A 11 -4.51 -4.34 -11.81
C SER A 11 -3.53 -5.51 -11.99
N LYS A 12 -2.41 -5.28 -12.69
CA LYS A 12 -1.35 -6.24 -12.92
C LYS A 12 -0.64 -6.65 -11.63
N GLN A 13 -0.44 -5.73 -10.69
CA GLN A 13 0.09 -6.05 -9.36
C GLN A 13 -0.83 -6.95 -8.54
N ARG A 14 -2.15 -6.73 -8.60
CA ARG A 14 -3.13 -7.61 -7.93
C ARG A 14 -3.11 -8.99 -8.57
N TRP A 15 -3.12 -9.07 -9.90
CA TRP A 15 -3.03 -10.35 -10.63
C TRP A 15 -1.73 -11.09 -10.33
N ASP A 16 -0.61 -10.37 -10.21
CA ASP A 16 0.65 -10.97 -9.80
C ASP A 16 0.56 -11.55 -8.39
N LEU A 17 -0.01 -10.84 -7.41
CA LEU A 17 -0.12 -11.34 -6.05
C LEU A 17 -0.94 -12.65 -6.00
N PHE A 18 -2.08 -12.67 -6.71
CA PHE A 18 -2.88 -13.89 -6.91
C PHE A 18 -2.07 -15.00 -7.58
N TRP A 19 -1.29 -14.68 -8.62
CA TRP A 19 -0.44 -15.63 -9.32
C TRP A 19 0.63 -16.25 -8.40
N THR A 20 1.26 -15.48 -7.51
CA THR A 20 2.19 -16.04 -6.50
C THR A 20 1.49 -16.97 -5.53
N ILE A 21 0.35 -16.54 -4.99
CA ILE A 21 -0.39 -17.33 -4.00
C ILE A 21 -0.82 -18.65 -4.64
N PHE A 22 -1.29 -18.61 -5.89
CA PHE A 22 -1.65 -19.79 -6.67
C PHE A 22 -0.49 -20.80 -6.80
N TRP A 23 0.71 -20.33 -7.17
CA TRP A 23 1.88 -21.21 -7.30
C TRP A 23 2.39 -21.74 -5.97
N VAL A 24 2.29 -20.97 -4.89
CA VAL A 24 2.64 -21.42 -3.53
C VAL A 24 1.66 -22.48 -3.04
N VAL A 25 0.37 -22.33 -3.32
CA VAL A 25 -0.66 -23.32 -2.97
C VAL A 25 -0.44 -24.63 -3.76
N ILE A 26 -0.14 -24.55 -5.06
CA ILE A 26 0.21 -25.74 -5.86
C ILE A 26 1.46 -26.43 -5.32
N PHE A 27 2.47 -25.66 -4.90
CA PHE A 27 3.70 -26.20 -4.31
C PHE A 27 3.42 -26.92 -2.99
N ALA A 28 2.70 -26.28 -2.08
CA ALA A 28 2.33 -26.85 -0.77
C ALA A 28 1.43 -28.09 -0.93
N GLY A 29 0.46 -28.05 -1.85
CA GLY A 29 -0.42 -29.19 -2.16
C GLY A 29 0.35 -30.38 -2.75
N SER A 30 1.34 -30.13 -3.60
CA SER A 30 2.18 -31.19 -4.18
C SER A 30 3.08 -31.86 -3.13
N ILE A 31 3.59 -31.08 -2.16
CA ILE A 31 4.35 -31.61 -1.01
C ILE A 31 3.43 -32.42 -0.09
N TYR A 32 2.24 -31.90 0.21
CA TYR A 32 1.27 -32.56 1.09
C TYR A 32 0.79 -33.89 0.52
N ALA A 33 0.43 -33.93 -0.77
CA ALA A 33 0.00 -35.15 -1.46
C ALA A 33 1.07 -36.26 -1.44
N LYS A 34 2.35 -35.88 -1.56
CA LYS A 34 3.48 -36.80 -1.45
C LYS A 34 3.72 -37.29 -0.02
N SER A 35 3.47 -36.45 0.98
CA SER A 35 3.75 -36.78 2.39
C SER A 35 2.72 -37.73 3.03
N HIS A 36 1.50 -37.78 2.50
CA HIS A 36 0.40 -38.58 3.08
C HIS A 36 0.05 -39.82 2.27
N ASP A 37 0.92 -40.21 1.33
CA ASP A 37 0.81 -41.40 0.47
C ASP A 37 -0.64 -41.63 -0.03
N LEU A 38 -1.20 -40.57 -0.64
CA LEU A 38 -2.56 -40.59 -1.14
C LEU A 38 -2.64 -41.65 -2.25
N LYS A 39 -3.20 -42.82 -1.91
CA LYS A 39 -3.14 -44.11 -2.63
C LYS A 39 -3.49 -44.12 -4.15
N ASN A 40 -3.91 -42.99 -4.70
CA ASN A 40 -4.36 -42.80 -6.08
C ASN A 40 -3.56 -41.77 -6.90
N ILE A 41 -2.54 -41.10 -6.35
CA ILE A 41 -1.76 -40.09 -7.09
C ILE A 41 -0.36 -40.64 -7.40
N PRO A 42 0.00 -40.81 -8.68
CA PRO A 42 1.30 -41.38 -9.03
C PRO A 42 2.43 -40.35 -8.84
N ASP A 43 3.58 -40.81 -8.33
CA ASP A 43 4.71 -39.97 -7.88
C ASP A 43 5.21 -38.96 -8.92
N TRP A 44 5.14 -39.30 -10.21
CA TRP A 44 5.59 -38.43 -11.29
C TRP A 44 4.76 -37.14 -11.42
N LEU A 45 3.47 -37.17 -11.05
CA LEU A 45 2.61 -35.96 -11.04
C LEU A 45 3.02 -34.96 -9.96
N CYS A 46 3.44 -35.43 -8.78
CA CYS A 46 3.92 -34.56 -7.70
C CYS A 46 5.26 -33.88 -8.06
N ILE A 47 6.15 -34.59 -8.76
CA ILE A 47 7.43 -34.05 -9.22
C ILE A 47 7.21 -32.98 -10.30
N ILE A 48 6.27 -33.20 -11.22
CA ILE A 48 5.87 -32.20 -12.22
C ILE A 48 5.29 -30.96 -11.54
N GLY A 49 4.41 -31.12 -10.54
CA GLY A 49 3.84 -29.98 -9.79
C GLY A 49 4.89 -29.09 -9.13
N ILE A 50 5.94 -29.71 -8.56
CA ILE A 50 7.07 -29.01 -7.94
C ILE A 50 7.89 -28.25 -9.00
N ILE A 51 8.23 -28.89 -10.12
CA ILE A 51 9.04 -28.29 -11.19
C ILE A 51 8.30 -27.11 -11.84
N VAL A 52 7.02 -27.27 -12.13
CA VAL A 52 6.20 -26.22 -12.76
C VAL A 52 6.01 -25.03 -11.81
N SER A 53 5.86 -25.26 -10.50
CA SER A 53 5.81 -24.18 -9.50
C SER A 53 7.12 -23.40 -9.40
N LEU A 54 8.26 -24.09 -9.42
CA LEU A 54 9.57 -23.46 -9.40
C LEU A 54 9.81 -22.59 -10.65
N LEU A 55 9.37 -23.07 -11.81
CA LEU A 55 9.37 -22.33 -13.09
C LEU A 55 8.46 -21.09 -13.03
N GLY A 56 7.26 -21.22 -12.46
CA GLY A 56 6.32 -20.11 -12.26
C GLY A 56 6.88 -19.00 -11.36
N LEU A 57 7.60 -19.37 -10.30
CA LEU A 57 8.28 -18.43 -9.40
C LEU A 57 9.48 -17.74 -10.08
N MET A 58 10.25 -18.47 -10.89
CA MET A 58 11.35 -17.92 -11.68
C MET A 58 10.90 -16.86 -12.70
N VAL A 59 9.83 -17.13 -13.45
CA VAL A 59 9.26 -16.14 -14.41
C VAL A 59 8.86 -14.86 -13.70
N LYS A 60 8.30 -14.96 -12.48
CA LYS A 60 7.90 -13.79 -11.70
C LYS A 60 9.07 -13.01 -11.11
N SER A 61 10.17 -13.66 -10.73
CA SER A 61 11.39 -12.96 -10.30
C SER A 61 11.91 -12.01 -11.39
N ASN A 62 11.76 -12.39 -12.65
CA ASN A 62 12.15 -11.58 -13.81
C ASN A 62 11.21 -10.38 -14.02
N ASP A 63 9.92 -10.53 -13.72
CA ASP A 63 8.94 -9.43 -13.78
C ASP A 63 9.13 -8.42 -12.62
N ILE A 64 9.54 -8.89 -11.45
CA ILE A 64 9.94 -8.03 -10.32
C ILE A 64 11.15 -7.15 -10.71
N SER A 65 12.11 -7.72 -11.45
CA SER A 65 13.26 -6.95 -11.97
C SER A 65 12.81 -5.85 -12.94
N LYS A 66 11.85 -6.13 -13.83
CA LYS A 66 11.22 -5.12 -14.70
C LYS A 66 10.51 -4.01 -13.92
N ARG A 67 9.82 -4.34 -12.82
CA ARG A 67 9.17 -3.34 -11.95
C ARG A 67 10.17 -2.39 -11.32
N LYS A 68 11.34 -2.89 -10.89
CA LYS A 68 12.42 -2.05 -10.34
C LYS A 68 12.94 -1.05 -11.38
N LYS A 69 13.07 -1.47 -12.64
CA LYS A 69 13.46 -0.58 -13.75
C LYS A 69 12.37 0.48 -14.05
N ASN A 70 11.09 0.10 -13.96
CA ASN A 70 9.98 1.05 -14.10
C ASN A 70 10.00 2.15 -13.03
N GLN A 71 10.36 1.82 -11.80
CA GLN A 71 10.45 2.78 -10.70
C GLN A 71 11.50 3.88 -10.98
N GLU A 72 12.62 3.53 -11.60
CA GLU A 72 13.67 4.48 -11.99
C GLU A 72 13.19 5.46 -13.09
N TYR A 73 12.42 4.97 -14.06
CA TYR A 73 11.78 5.86 -15.05
C TYR A 73 10.80 6.83 -14.39
N TYR A 74 9.98 6.39 -13.43
CA TYR A 74 9.08 7.30 -12.71
C TYR A 74 9.81 8.37 -11.92
N PHE A 75 10.96 8.04 -11.32
CA PHE A 75 11.81 9.01 -10.64
C PHE A 75 12.37 10.05 -11.62
N LEU A 76 12.94 9.60 -12.74
CA LEU A 76 13.42 10.50 -13.80
C LEU A 76 12.31 11.41 -14.34
N LEU A 77 11.10 10.87 -14.55
CA LEU A 77 9.94 11.66 -14.95
C LEU A 77 9.56 12.72 -13.91
N SER A 78 9.65 12.43 -12.61
CA SER A 78 9.31 13.42 -11.57
C SER A 78 10.33 14.55 -11.53
N VAL A 79 11.62 14.25 -11.69
CA VAL A 79 12.68 15.27 -11.75
C VAL A 79 12.46 16.19 -12.95
N ILE A 80 12.16 15.62 -14.12
CA ILE A 80 11.86 16.39 -15.33
C ILE A 80 10.60 17.26 -15.16
N ASP A 81 9.55 16.72 -14.53
CA ASP A 81 8.32 17.47 -14.25
C ASP A 81 8.56 18.65 -13.29
N ASP A 82 9.44 18.47 -12.30
CA ASP A 82 9.87 19.54 -11.41
C ASP A 82 10.70 20.60 -12.12
N ASP A 83 11.63 20.21 -13.00
CA ASP A 83 12.43 21.15 -13.80
C ASP A 83 11.55 21.98 -14.76
N ILE A 84 10.58 21.33 -15.44
CA ILE A 84 9.60 22.00 -16.30
C ILE A 84 8.78 23.01 -15.48
N PHE A 85 8.31 22.59 -14.31
CA PHE A 85 7.56 23.46 -13.41
C PHE A 85 8.39 24.68 -12.98
N LEU A 86 9.65 24.48 -12.57
CA LEU A 86 10.52 25.59 -12.20
C LEU A 86 10.72 26.58 -13.35
N ASP A 87 10.88 26.08 -14.58
CA ASP A 87 11.02 26.92 -15.76
C ASP A 87 9.74 27.71 -16.06
N GLU A 88 8.59 27.05 -15.93
CA GLU A 88 7.26 27.65 -16.12
C GLU A 88 6.99 28.80 -15.14
N ILE A 89 7.58 28.75 -13.94
CA ILE A 89 7.40 29.77 -12.91
C ILE A 89 8.36 30.97 -13.08
N LYS A 90 9.53 30.81 -13.72
CA LYS A 90 10.57 31.86 -13.79
C LYS A 90 10.09 33.17 -14.41
N GLY A 91 9.11 33.10 -15.33
CA GLY A 91 8.57 34.28 -16.04
C GLY A 91 7.29 34.87 -15.47
N LEU A 92 6.73 34.30 -14.40
CA LEU A 92 5.43 34.70 -13.85
C LEU A 92 5.52 35.85 -12.85
N ASN A 93 4.43 36.61 -12.73
CA ASN A 93 4.28 37.58 -11.64
C ASN A 93 4.25 36.86 -10.28
N LEU A 94 4.58 37.56 -9.18
CA LEU A 94 4.59 36.99 -7.82
C LEU A 94 3.26 36.31 -7.45
N GLU A 95 2.13 36.94 -7.82
CA GLU A 95 0.80 36.39 -7.58
C GLU A 95 0.54 35.11 -8.40
N GLU A 96 0.83 35.15 -9.69
CA GLU A 96 0.67 33.99 -10.58
C GLU A 96 1.56 32.82 -10.16
N LYS A 97 2.78 33.11 -9.71
CA LYS A 97 3.71 32.14 -9.15
C LYS A 97 3.15 31.47 -7.89
N ALA A 98 2.65 32.26 -6.94
CA ALA A 98 2.07 31.72 -5.71
C ALA A 98 0.82 30.88 -6.00
N LEU A 99 -0.05 31.36 -6.90
CA LEU A 99 -1.26 30.64 -7.33
C LEU A 99 -0.89 29.30 -7.98
N LYS A 100 0.09 29.29 -8.88
CA LYS A 100 0.53 28.08 -9.59
C LYS A 100 1.15 27.05 -8.66
N GLN A 101 1.89 27.49 -7.65
CA GLN A 101 2.40 26.61 -6.59
C GLN A 101 1.27 25.97 -5.78
N LEU A 102 0.27 26.75 -5.37
CA LEU A 102 -0.91 26.23 -4.68
C LEU A 102 -1.65 25.19 -5.54
N THR A 103 -1.89 25.48 -6.82
CA THR A 103 -2.59 24.55 -7.74
C THR A 103 -1.80 23.27 -7.96
N LYS A 104 -0.47 23.33 -8.17
CA LYS A 104 0.37 22.13 -8.29
C LYS A 104 0.25 21.27 -7.03
N LYS A 105 0.32 21.87 -5.84
CA LYS A 105 0.22 21.14 -4.57
C LYS A 105 -1.16 20.51 -4.37
N GLN A 106 -2.24 21.22 -4.71
CA GLN A 106 -3.59 20.65 -4.66
C GLN A 106 -3.74 19.44 -5.60
N ALA A 107 -3.20 19.52 -6.83
CA ALA A 107 -3.22 18.41 -7.79
C ALA A 107 -2.40 17.20 -7.31
N GLU A 108 -1.24 17.42 -6.69
CA GLU A 108 -0.45 16.37 -6.05
C GLU A 108 -1.24 15.70 -4.92
N LEU A 109 -1.87 16.48 -4.03
CA LEU A 109 -2.67 15.96 -2.91
C LEU A 109 -3.85 15.12 -3.40
N GLU A 110 -4.58 15.57 -4.42
CA GLU A 110 -5.68 14.81 -5.02
C GLU A 110 -5.20 13.49 -5.65
N LYS A 111 -4.04 13.52 -6.31
CA LYS A 111 -3.39 12.32 -6.85
C LYS A 111 -3.00 11.34 -5.73
N TYR A 112 -2.40 11.81 -4.64
CA TYR A 112 -2.07 10.96 -3.50
C TYR A 112 -3.33 10.38 -2.82
N HIS A 113 -4.36 11.20 -2.65
CA HIS A 113 -5.63 10.77 -2.05
C HIS A 113 -6.31 9.69 -2.91
N SER A 114 -6.40 9.91 -4.21
CA SER A 114 -7.00 8.94 -5.15
C SER A 114 -6.19 7.64 -5.24
N LEU A 115 -4.85 7.71 -5.18
CA LEU A 115 -3.99 6.53 -5.05
C LEU A 115 -4.32 5.78 -3.76
N ASN A 116 -4.32 6.45 -2.61
CA ASN A 116 -4.57 5.83 -1.31
C ASN A 116 -5.95 5.16 -1.27
N LEU A 117 -7.01 5.84 -1.71
CA LEU A 117 -8.37 5.26 -1.83
C LEU A 117 -8.39 3.98 -2.66
N THR A 118 -7.66 3.97 -3.77
CA THR A 118 -7.59 2.79 -4.63
C THR A 118 -6.80 1.66 -3.95
N HIS A 119 -5.78 1.98 -3.13
CA HIS A 119 -4.98 0.99 -2.38
C HIS A 119 -5.87 0.35 -1.30
N THR A 120 -6.57 1.16 -0.51
CA THR A 120 -7.53 0.73 0.52
C THR A 120 -8.64 -0.14 -0.06
N LYS A 121 -9.24 0.24 -1.21
CA LYS A 121 -10.25 -0.59 -1.88
C LYS A 121 -9.73 -1.97 -2.29
N SER A 122 -8.46 -2.06 -2.67
CA SER A 122 -7.84 -3.35 -3.06
C SER A 122 -7.61 -4.24 -1.84
N ILE A 123 -7.15 -3.66 -0.73
CA ILE A 123 -6.96 -4.35 0.55
C ILE A 123 -8.30 -4.88 1.08
N PHE A 124 -9.37 -4.08 1.01
CA PHE A 124 -10.71 -4.50 1.42
C PHE A 124 -11.19 -5.75 0.68
N VAL A 125 -11.06 -5.78 -0.65
CA VAL A 125 -11.47 -6.95 -1.44
C VAL A 125 -10.63 -8.19 -1.11
N ILE A 126 -9.33 -8.03 -0.88
CA ILE A 126 -8.45 -9.13 -0.47
C ILE A 126 -8.86 -9.65 0.91
N GLY A 127 -9.16 -8.76 1.86
CA GLY A 127 -9.63 -9.13 3.20
C GLY A 127 -10.92 -9.95 3.16
N VAL A 128 -11.90 -9.54 2.35
CA VAL A 128 -13.15 -10.30 2.16
C VAL A 128 -12.88 -11.70 1.61
N ILE A 129 -11.99 -11.86 0.63
CA ILE A 129 -11.64 -13.17 0.06
C ILE A 129 -10.99 -14.08 1.12
N ILE A 130 -10.10 -13.54 1.96
CA ILE A 130 -9.43 -14.30 3.03
C ILE A 130 -10.45 -14.82 4.05
N ILE A 131 -11.45 -14.01 4.42
CA ILE A 131 -12.53 -14.43 5.32
C ILE A 131 -13.29 -15.62 4.75
N PHE A 132 -13.67 -15.56 3.46
CA PHE A 132 -14.36 -16.68 2.79
C PHE A 132 -13.50 -17.95 2.76
N ILE A 133 -12.20 -17.83 2.46
CA ILE A 133 -11.28 -18.98 2.48
C ILE A 133 -11.20 -19.58 3.89
N GLY A 134 -11.10 -18.75 4.94
CA GLY A 134 -11.09 -19.21 6.33
C GLY A 134 -12.33 -20.02 6.69
N ILE A 135 -13.53 -19.55 6.30
CA ILE A 135 -14.80 -20.26 6.53
C ILE A 135 -14.81 -21.63 5.83
N ILE A 136 -14.34 -21.70 4.58
CA ILE A 136 -14.28 -22.95 3.81
C ILE A 136 -13.34 -23.96 4.49
N ILE A 137 -12.16 -23.52 4.94
CA ILE A 137 -11.18 -24.38 5.62
C ILE A 137 -11.76 -24.95 6.92
N ILE A 138 -12.42 -24.11 7.74
CA ILE A 138 -13.07 -24.56 8.97
C ILE A 138 -14.17 -25.59 8.65
N GLY A 139 -15.00 -25.33 7.64
CA GLY A 139 -16.07 -26.24 7.22
C GLY A 139 -15.54 -27.61 6.77
N VAL A 140 -14.48 -27.64 5.95
CA VAL A 140 -13.83 -28.88 5.50
C VAL A 140 -13.21 -29.65 6.66
N THR A 141 -12.63 -28.94 7.63
CA THR A 141 -12.02 -29.54 8.83
C THR A 141 -13.07 -30.24 9.69
N ILE A 142 -14.20 -29.58 9.95
CA ILE A 142 -15.31 -30.16 10.72
C ILE A 142 -15.87 -31.40 10.02
N ILE A 143 -16.13 -31.33 8.71
CA ILE A 143 -16.66 -32.46 7.92
C ILE A 143 -15.68 -33.64 7.94
N SER A 144 -14.39 -33.38 7.78
CA SER A 144 -13.36 -34.44 7.80
C SER A 144 -13.22 -35.10 9.18
N ALA A 145 -13.44 -34.34 10.26
CA ALA A 145 -13.41 -34.86 11.62
C ALA A 145 -14.59 -35.78 11.96
N PHE A 146 -15.77 -35.51 11.41
CA PHE A 146 -16.93 -36.40 11.57
C PHE A 146 -16.82 -37.71 10.77
N LEU A 147 -15.97 -37.78 9.75
CA LEU A 147 -15.85 -38.95 8.85
C LEU A 147 -14.72 -39.93 9.22
N ASN A 148 -13.78 -39.58 10.10
CA ASN A 148 -12.63 -40.42 10.46
C ASN A 148 -12.44 -40.49 11.98
N GLU A 149 -12.76 -41.63 12.60
CA GLU A 149 -12.84 -41.76 14.08
C GLU A 149 -11.52 -42.13 14.79
N GLY A 150 -10.40 -42.31 14.09
CA GLY A 150 -9.23 -43.00 14.69
C GLY A 150 -8.07 -42.14 15.26
N THR A 151 -7.84 -40.94 14.74
CA THR A 151 -6.62 -40.14 15.04
C THR A 151 -6.87 -38.62 15.05
N VAL A 152 -8.13 -38.21 14.87
CA VAL A 152 -8.48 -36.83 14.56
C VAL A 152 -8.54 -35.95 15.81
N GLU A 153 -8.83 -36.51 16.99
CA GLU A 153 -9.01 -35.75 18.23
C GLU A 153 -7.76 -34.95 18.67
N ILE A 154 -6.58 -35.59 18.71
CA ILE A 154 -5.33 -34.91 19.11
C ILE A 154 -4.92 -33.86 18.08
N ILE A 155 -5.10 -34.13 16.79
CA ILE A 155 -4.77 -33.19 15.72
C ILE A 155 -5.72 -31.99 15.75
N VAL A 156 -7.01 -32.20 16.03
CA VAL A 156 -8.01 -31.12 16.16
C VAL A 156 -7.74 -30.28 17.41
N ILE A 157 -7.39 -30.89 18.55
CA ILE A 157 -7.04 -30.15 19.77
C ILE A 157 -5.76 -29.33 19.57
N ALA A 158 -4.71 -29.94 19.00
CA ALA A 158 -3.45 -29.25 18.75
C ALA A 158 -3.59 -28.12 17.72
N SER A 159 -4.30 -28.37 16.60
CA SER A 159 -4.53 -27.36 15.58
C SER A 159 -5.48 -26.26 16.05
N GLY A 160 -6.48 -26.59 16.87
CA GLY A 160 -7.38 -25.61 17.50
C GLY A 160 -6.65 -24.71 18.49
N PHE A 161 -5.76 -25.26 19.33
CA PHE A 161 -4.97 -24.47 20.27
C PHE A 161 -3.97 -23.56 19.55
N ILE A 162 -3.20 -24.10 18.59
CA ILE A 162 -2.24 -23.32 17.80
C ILE A 162 -2.96 -22.27 16.95
N GLY A 163 -4.09 -22.65 16.34
CA GLY A 163 -4.93 -21.74 15.56
C GLY A 163 -5.49 -20.60 16.41
N GLY A 164 -6.02 -20.90 17.60
CA GLY A 164 -6.51 -19.89 18.53
C GLY A 164 -5.42 -18.91 18.97
N LEU A 165 -4.25 -19.42 19.36
CA LEU A 165 -3.11 -18.60 19.76
C LEU A 165 -2.62 -17.68 18.62
N LEU A 166 -2.54 -18.21 17.39
CA LEU A 166 -2.15 -17.44 16.22
C LEU A 166 -3.18 -16.39 15.86
N VAL A 167 -4.48 -16.72 15.89
CA VAL A 167 -5.57 -15.78 15.62
C VAL A 167 -5.55 -14.62 16.61
N ASP A 168 -5.34 -14.90 17.89
CA ASP A 168 -5.28 -13.86 18.94
C ASP A 168 -4.07 -12.94 18.74
N SER A 169 -2.91 -13.52 18.42
CA SER A 169 -1.68 -12.77 18.11
C SER A 169 -1.84 -11.90 16.85
N ILE A 170 -2.43 -12.44 15.78
CA ILE A 170 -2.69 -11.70 14.54
C ILE A 170 -3.73 -10.60 14.79
N GLY A 171 -4.75 -10.86 15.60
CA GLY A 171 -5.76 -9.88 15.99
C GLY A 171 -5.13 -8.69 16.72
N ALA A 172 -4.23 -8.94 17.68
CA ALA A 172 -3.49 -7.89 18.37
C ALA A 172 -2.62 -7.06 17.41
N ILE A 173 -1.88 -7.71 16.51
CA ILE A 173 -1.07 -7.02 15.48
C ILE A 173 -1.96 -6.21 14.54
N PHE A 174 -3.11 -6.74 14.15
CA PHE A 174 -4.06 -6.06 13.27
C PHE A 174 -4.62 -4.80 13.92
N ILE A 175 -5.05 -4.88 15.19
CA ILE A 175 -5.54 -3.71 15.94
C ILE A 175 -4.43 -2.66 16.07
N LEU A 176 -3.20 -3.07 16.40
CA LEU A 176 -2.05 -2.17 16.51
C LEU A 176 -1.76 -1.46 15.17
N MET A 177 -1.72 -2.22 14.07
CA MET A 177 -1.49 -1.68 12.73
C MET A 177 -2.62 -0.73 12.31
N TYR A 178 -3.87 -1.11 12.58
CA TYR A 178 -5.04 -0.30 12.28
C TYR A 178 -5.01 1.03 13.05
N SER A 179 -4.69 0.99 14.36
CA SER A 179 -4.54 2.17 15.19
C SER A 179 -3.45 3.10 14.64
N LYS A 180 -2.25 2.56 14.35
CA LYS A 180 -1.16 3.33 13.74
C LYS A 180 -1.52 3.92 12.37
N THR A 181 -2.32 3.19 11.59
CA THR A 181 -2.79 3.67 10.27
C THR A 181 -3.77 4.83 10.43
N ILE A 182 -4.67 4.78 11.40
CA ILE A 182 -5.59 5.90 11.71
C ILE A 182 -4.80 7.10 12.22
N GLU A 183 -3.86 6.89 13.12
CA GLU A 183 -2.99 7.93 13.67
C GLU A 183 -2.22 8.64 12.55
N ALA A 184 -1.52 7.89 11.71
CA ALA A 184 -0.81 8.44 10.56
C ALA A 184 -1.75 9.14 9.56
N ALA A 185 -2.99 8.65 9.39
CA ALA A 185 -3.98 9.30 8.54
C ALA A 185 -4.46 10.64 9.12
N ASN A 186 -4.66 10.73 10.43
CA ASN A 186 -5.02 11.97 11.12
C ASN A 186 -3.88 12.98 11.07
N GLU A 187 -2.66 12.55 11.34
CA GLU A 187 -1.46 13.39 11.23
C GLU A 187 -1.27 13.91 9.80
N TYR A 188 -1.42 13.03 8.80
CA TYR A 188 -1.40 13.43 7.40
C TYR A 188 -2.48 14.46 7.07
N GLN A 189 -3.71 14.30 7.59
CA GLN A 189 -4.78 15.27 7.36
C GLN A 189 -4.48 16.63 7.99
N ALA A 190 -3.90 16.63 9.20
CA ALA A 190 -3.46 17.86 9.88
C ALA A 190 -2.33 18.55 9.10
N SER A 191 -1.29 17.82 8.73
CA SER A 191 -0.16 18.32 7.93
C SER A 191 -0.61 18.82 6.55
N MET A 192 -1.60 18.16 5.93
CA MET A 192 -2.18 18.60 4.66
C MET A 192 -2.92 19.94 4.80
N ALA A 193 -3.71 20.10 5.87
CA ALA A 193 -4.40 21.36 6.15
C ALA A 193 -3.41 22.50 6.43
N GLU A 194 -2.35 22.22 7.18
CA GLU A 194 -1.28 23.18 7.46
C GLU A 194 -0.54 23.60 6.19
N THR A 195 -0.14 22.64 5.37
CA THR A 195 0.53 22.89 4.09
C THR A 195 -0.37 23.74 3.19
N ALA A 196 -1.65 23.39 3.07
CA ALA A 196 -2.62 24.15 2.27
C ALA A 196 -2.76 25.60 2.78
N ASN A 197 -2.87 25.80 4.10
CA ASN A 197 -2.94 27.13 4.70
C ASN A 197 -1.66 27.95 4.45
N THR A 198 -0.49 27.32 4.44
CA THR A 198 0.80 27.97 4.16
C THR A 198 0.88 28.47 2.70
N TYR A 199 0.51 27.63 1.73
CA TYR A 199 0.47 28.04 0.32
C TYR A 199 -0.61 29.09 0.05
N LEU A 200 -1.77 29.00 0.70
CA LEU A 200 -2.80 30.04 0.65
C LEU A 200 -2.29 31.37 1.25
N GLY A 201 -1.60 31.31 2.38
CA GLY A 201 -0.95 32.48 2.98
C GLY A 201 0.03 33.14 2.02
N ASN A 202 0.87 32.36 1.34
CA ASN A 202 1.79 32.87 0.31
C ASN A 202 1.05 33.58 -0.83
N VAL A 203 -0.09 33.05 -1.30
CA VAL A 203 -0.94 33.71 -2.30
C VAL A 203 -1.46 35.05 -1.77
N LEU A 204 -2.03 35.08 -0.55
CA LEU A 204 -2.56 36.31 0.05
C LEU A 204 -1.47 37.38 0.21
N VAL A 205 -0.27 37.00 0.64
CA VAL A 205 0.86 37.91 0.79
C VAL A 205 1.35 38.42 -0.57
N SER A 206 1.36 37.57 -1.60
CA SER A 206 1.76 37.96 -2.95
C SER A 206 0.85 39.02 -3.59
N GLN A 207 -0.41 39.12 -3.14
CA GLN A 207 -1.39 40.12 -3.57
C GLN A 207 -1.20 41.50 -2.91
N ILE A 208 -0.34 41.60 -1.88
CA ILE A 208 -0.05 42.88 -1.22
C ILE A 208 0.78 43.76 -2.17
N LYS A 209 0.19 44.89 -2.58
CA LYS A 209 0.82 45.85 -3.52
C LYS A 209 2.00 46.60 -2.90
N ASN A 210 1.95 46.89 -1.60
CA ASN A 210 3.03 47.58 -0.91
C ASN A 210 4.16 46.58 -0.61
N GLU A 211 5.31 46.79 -1.26
CA GLU A 211 6.47 45.91 -1.14
C GLU A 211 7.01 45.82 0.29
N VAL A 212 7.10 46.93 1.02
CA VAL A 212 7.59 46.93 2.41
C VAL A 212 6.66 46.12 3.31
N LEU A 213 5.34 46.36 3.19
CA LEU A 213 4.34 45.62 3.96
C LEU A 213 4.32 44.13 3.60
N ARG A 214 4.54 43.80 2.32
CA ARG A 214 4.61 42.41 1.83
C ARG A 214 5.80 41.68 2.43
N GLU A 215 6.99 42.26 2.38
CA GLU A 215 8.20 41.67 2.95
C GLU A 215 8.11 41.53 4.48
N GLU A 216 7.54 42.51 5.18
CA GLU A 216 7.28 42.43 6.62
C GLU A 216 6.29 41.29 6.96
N THR A 217 5.25 41.12 6.14
CA THR A 217 4.27 40.05 6.31
C THR A 217 4.88 38.67 6.00
N LEU A 218 5.73 38.56 4.97
CA LEU A 218 6.49 37.34 4.67
C LEU A 218 7.41 36.96 5.83
N ALA A 219 8.15 37.93 6.38
CA ALA A 219 9.04 37.71 7.52
C ALA A 219 8.25 37.25 8.76
N SER A 220 7.11 37.87 9.03
CA SER A 220 6.22 37.48 10.13
C SER A 220 5.65 36.08 9.94
N MET A 221 5.21 35.74 8.73
CA MET A 221 4.72 34.40 8.39
C MET A 221 5.82 33.35 8.55
N ALA A 222 7.04 33.63 8.08
CA ALA A 222 8.20 32.75 8.23
C ALA A 222 8.56 32.51 9.71
N GLN A 223 8.47 33.55 10.55
CA GLN A 223 8.69 33.41 12.00
C GLN A 223 7.63 32.52 12.66
N GLU A 224 6.35 32.71 12.34
CA GLU A 224 5.27 31.90 12.90
C GLU A 224 5.39 30.42 12.48
N LEU A 225 5.79 30.15 11.24
CA LEU A 225 6.06 28.78 10.76
C LEU A 225 7.16 28.09 11.58
N VAL A 226 8.29 28.76 11.80
CA VAL A 226 9.41 28.21 12.60
C VAL A 226 9.02 28.02 14.07
N VAL A 227 8.20 28.90 14.64
CA VAL A 227 7.74 28.80 16.03
C VAL A 227 6.70 27.69 16.19
N ARG A 228 5.89 27.41 15.17
CA ARG A 228 4.95 26.29 15.15
C ARG A 228 5.66 24.94 15.06
N GLU A 229 6.60 24.79 14.14
CA GLU A 229 7.40 23.56 14.01
C GLU A 229 8.08 23.17 15.35
N LYS A 230 8.62 24.16 16.08
CA LYS A 230 9.20 23.94 17.42
C LYS A 230 8.19 23.53 18.50
N ARG A 231 6.90 23.86 18.34
CA ARG A 231 5.84 23.44 19.27
C ARG A 231 5.43 21.99 19.01
N ASP A 232 5.39 21.57 17.75
CA ASP A 232 4.99 20.21 17.38
C ASP A 232 6.06 19.17 17.77
N ILE A 233 7.35 19.51 17.63
CA ILE A 233 8.49 18.67 18.09
C ILE A 233 8.50 18.45 19.62
N LYS A 234 7.83 19.30 20.41
CA LYS A 234 7.75 19.16 21.87
C LYS A 234 6.56 18.32 22.35
N GLN A 235 5.67 17.90 21.45
CA GLN A 235 4.46 17.14 21.77
C GLN A 235 4.53 15.65 21.37
N GLU A 236 5.54 15.25 20.58
CA GLU A 236 6.00 13.85 20.46
C GLU A 236 6.90 13.44 21.64
#